data_AF-A0AAU6UAI3-F1
#
_entry.id   AF-A0AAU6UAI3-F1
#
_cell.length_a   1.000
_cell.length_b   1.000
_cell.length_c   1.000
_cell.angle_alpha   90.00
_cell.angle_beta   90.00
_cell.angle_gamma   90.00
#
_symmetry.space_group_name_H-M   'P 1'
#
loop_
_entity.id
_entity.type
_entity.pdbx_description
1 polymer ?
#
loop_
_entity_poly.entity_id
_entity_poly.type
_entity_poly.pdbx_seq_one_letter_code
_entity_poly.pdbx_strand_id
1 'polypeptide(L)' 'MAHYICERDTDVLKLAIAAWEPTRPRRWLAKYGGLVRVKGPLYLRTRYLALVREATERCNRDNQVQEGAHPEYTYRLLL' A
#
# COMPACT_ATOMS: atom_id res chain seq x y z
N MET A 1 -12.96 30.61 6.30
CA MET A 1 -13.46 29.54 5.39
C MET A 1 -13.52 28.24 6.19
N ALA A 2 -14.69 27.87 6.70
CA ALA A 2 -14.84 26.64 7.49
C ALA A 2 -14.66 25.42 6.57
N HIS A 3 -13.57 24.68 6.76
CA HIS A 3 -13.36 23.40 6.11
C HIS A 3 -14.37 22.41 6.69
N TYR A 4 -15.50 22.21 6.03
CA TYR A 4 -16.40 21.10 6.34
C TYR A 4 -15.66 19.80 6.03
N ILE A 5 -15.03 19.23 7.05
CA ILE A 5 -14.62 17.84 7.03
C ILE A 5 -15.92 17.05 7.06
N CYS A 6 -16.23 16.35 5.97
CA CYS A 6 -17.42 15.50 5.94
C CYS A 6 -17.14 14.30 6.85
N GLU A 7 -17.97 14.05 7.86
CA GLU A 7 -17.75 12.95 8.82
C GLU A 7 -17.55 11.59 8.14
N ARG A 8 -18.15 11.39 6.96
CA ARG A 8 -17.95 10.19 6.13
C ARG A 8 -16.52 10.01 5.64
N ASP A 9 -15.83 11.09 5.28
CA ASP A 9 -14.45 11.03 4.78
C ASP A 9 -13.48 10.60 5.90
N THR A 10 -13.74 11.06 7.12
CA THR A 10 -13.04 10.60 8.33
C THR A 10 -13.24 9.13 8.61
N ASP A 11 -14.46 8.61 8.48
CA ASP A 11 -14.77 7.22 8.77
C ASP A 11 -14.15 6.27 7.75
N VAL A 12 -14.10 6.67 6.48
CA VAL A 12 -13.42 5.91 5.43
C VAL A 12 -11.92 5.80 5.71
N LEU A 13 -11.26 6.89 6.16
CA LEU A 13 -9.84 6.85 6.54
C LEU A 13 -9.59 5.98 7.77
N LYS A 14 -10.44 6.07 8.80
CA LYS A 14 -10.34 5.21 9.99
C LYS A 14 -10.50 3.74 9.62
N LEU A 15 -11.46 3.42 8.75
CA LEU A 15 -11.71 2.06 8.29
C LEU A 15 -10.53 1.52 7.48
N ALA A 16 -9.95 2.33 6.58
CA ALA A 16 -8.76 1.93 5.82
C ALA A 16 -7.56 1.64 6.74
N ILE A 17 -7.33 2.49 7.76
CA ILE A 17 -6.27 2.29 8.76
C ILE A 17 -6.53 1.03 9.59
N ALA A 18 -7.76 0.80 10.04
CA ALA A 18 -8.12 -0.36 10.84
C ALA A 18 -8.06 -1.67 10.04
N ALA A 19 -8.36 -1.62 8.74
CA ALA A 19 -8.30 -2.75 7.83
C ALA A 19 -6.88 -3.05 7.31
N TRP A 20 -5.86 -2.34 7.78
CA TRP A 20 -4.47 -2.56 7.37
C TRP A 20 -4.00 -3.97 7.74
N GLU A 21 -3.56 -4.72 6.72
CA GLU A 21 -3.10 -6.10 6.88
C GLU A 21 -1.70 -6.23 6.25
N PRO A 22 -0.61 -6.28 7.05
CA PRO A 22 0.76 -6.25 6.55
C PRO A 22 1.18 -7.54 5.82
N THR A 23 0.43 -8.62 5.99
CA THR A 23 0.62 -9.89 5.26
C THR A 23 0.02 -9.86 3.86
N ARG A 24 -0.88 -8.91 3.56
CA ARG A 24 -1.57 -8.77 2.28
C ARG A 24 -1.57 -7.32 1.77
N PRO A 25 -0.39 -6.69 1.64
CA PRO A 25 -0.27 -5.28 1.29
C PRO A 25 -0.91 -4.95 -0.08
N ARG A 26 -0.81 -5.86 -1.05
CA ARG A 26 -1.37 -5.69 -2.40
C ARG A 26 -2.90 -5.66 -2.41
N ARG A 27 -3.53 -6.52 -1.61
CA ARG A 27 -5.01 -6.57 -1.47
C ARG A 27 -5.54 -5.33 -0.77
N TRP A 28 -4.81 -4.86 0.25
CA TRP A 28 -5.16 -3.62 0.93
C TRP A 28 -5.03 -2.39 -0.01
N LEU A 29 -3.93 -2.28 -0.76
CA LEU A 29 -3.74 -1.20 -1.75
C LEU A 29 -4.82 -1.19 -2.83
N ALA A 30 -5.23 -2.36 -3.34
CA ALA A 30 -6.29 -2.44 -4.34
C ALA A 30 -7.64 -1.90 -3.82
N LYS A 31 -7.93 -2.09 -2.54
CA LYS A 31 -9.20 -1.68 -1.92
C LYS A 31 -9.18 -0.24 -1.40
N TYR A 32 -8.05 0.20 -0.84
CA TYR A 32 -7.95 1.46 -0.11
C TYR A 32 -6.95 2.46 -0.70
N GLY A 33 -6.07 2.06 -1.63
CA GLY A 33 -5.00 2.92 -2.16
C GLY A 33 -5.48 4.16 -2.93
N GLY A 34 -6.73 4.15 -3.43
CA GLY A 34 -7.33 5.27 -4.15
C GLY A 34 -7.83 6.43 -3.29
N LEU A 35 -7.74 6.34 -1.95
CA LEU A 35 -8.34 7.31 -1.03
C LEU A 35 -7.56 8.62 -0.86
N VAL A 36 -6.62 8.93 -1.77
CA VAL A 36 -5.75 10.12 -1.71
C VAL A 36 -6.52 11.45 -1.75
N ARG A 37 -7.73 11.44 -2.31
CA ARG A 37 -8.60 12.63 -2.46
C ARG A 37 -9.54 12.89 -1.28
N VAL A 38 -9.61 11.97 -0.30
CA VAL A 38 -10.52 12.05 0.85
C VAL A 38 -10.07 13.18 1.79
N LYS A 39 -11.00 14.08 2.15
CA LYS A 39 -10.71 15.22 3.01
C LYS A 39 -10.93 14.84 4.47
N GLY A 40 -9.85 14.70 5.23
CA GLY A 40 -9.92 14.35 6.65
C GLY A 40 -8.93 15.14 7.51
N PRO A 41 -8.98 14.94 8.84
CA PRO A 41 -8.01 15.44 9.78
C PRO A 41 -6.60 15.09 9.35
N LEU A 42 -5.69 16.07 9.51
CA LEU A 42 -4.30 15.95 9.07
C LEU A 42 -3.65 14.65 9.61
N TYR A 43 -3.89 14.32 10.89
CA TYR A 43 -3.31 13.15 11.55
C TYR A 43 -3.74 11.80 10.95
N LEU A 44 -5.00 11.67 10.51
CA LEU A 44 -5.48 10.44 9.85
C LEU A 44 -4.87 10.32 8.46
N ARG A 45 -4.79 11.45 7.75
CA ARG A 45 -4.24 11.49 6.39
C ARG A 45 -2.75 11.17 6.38
N THR A 46 -1.96 11.72 7.30
CA THR A 46 -0.54 11.36 7.44
C THR A 46 -0.36 9.89 7.81
N ARG A 47 -1.17 9.36 8.75
CA ARG A 47 -1.12 7.93 9.10
C ARG A 47 -1.48 7.04 7.92
N TYR A 48 -2.53 7.37 7.16
CA TYR A 48 -2.92 6.64 5.96
C TYR A 48 -1.82 6.66 4.89
N LEU A 49 -1.21 7.82 4.63
CA LEU A 49 -0.11 7.93 3.66
C LEU A 49 1.12 7.11 4.06
N ALA A 50 1.42 7.03 5.36
CA ALA A 50 2.48 6.16 5.87
C ALA A 50 2.19 4.68 5.57
N LEU A 51 0.95 4.23 5.75
CA LEU A 51 0.53 2.86 5.42
C LEU A 51 0.58 2.57 3.91
N VAL A 52 0.16 3.52 3.07
CA VAL A 52 0.28 3.38 1.60
C VAL A 52 1.74 3.21 1.18
N ARG A 53 2.64 4.00 1.77
CA ARG A 53 4.07 3.87 1.53
C ARG A 53 4.58 2.51 1.98
N GLU A 54 4.26 2.09 3.21
CA GLU A 54 4.66 0.78 3.74
C GLU A 54 4.16 -0.38 2.86
N ALA A 55 2.89 -0.32 2.42
CA ALA A 55 2.32 -1.31 1.53
C ALA A 55 3.03 -1.39 0.18
N THR A 56 3.42 -0.23 -0.37
CA THR A 56 4.14 -0.14 -1.64
C THR A 56 5.55 -0.71 -1.50
N GLU A 57 6.26 -0.35 -0.42
CA GLU A 57 7.59 -0.89 -0.11
C GLU A 57 7.57 -2.41 0.07
N ARG A 58 6.55 -2.95 0.76
CA ARG A 58 6.38 -4.41 0.92
C ARG A 58 6.10 -5.11 -0.41
N CYS A 59 5.19 -4.58 -1.23
CA CYS A 59 4.93 -5.14 -2.57
C CYS A 59 6.19 -5.14 -3.45
N ASN A 60 6.99 -4.07 -3.39
CA ASN A 60 8.23 -3.99 -4.16
C ASN A 60 9.30 -4.97 -3.65
N ARG A 61 9.41 -5.16 -2.33
CA ARG A 61 10.31 -6.14 -1.74
C ARG A 61 9.92 -7.56 -2.12
N ASP A 62 8.63 -7.90 -2.11
CA ASP A 62 8.15 -9.22 -2.53
C ASP A 62 8.50 -9.51 -4.00
N ASN A 63 8.43 -8.50 -4.86
CA ASN A 63 8.88 -8.62 -6.26
C ASN A 63 10.40 -8.84 -6.37
N GLN A 64 11.22 -8.10 -5.60
CA GLN A 64 12.68 -8.30 -5.60
C GLN A 64 13.11 -9.68 -5.08
N VAL A 65 12.42 -10.21 -4.05
CA VAL A 65 12.70 -11.57 -3.54
C VAL A 65 12.40 -12.62 -4.60
N GLN A 66 11.37 -12.41 -5.43
CA GLN A 66 11.07 -13.31 -6.56
C GLN A 66 12.09 -13.21 -7.70
N GLU A 67 12.57 -12.01 -8.02
CA GLU A 67 13.59 -11.81 -9.06
C GLU A 67 14.97 -12.37 -8.67
N GLY A 68 15.29 -12.42 -7.37
CA GLY A 68 16.51 -13.06 -6.86
C GLY A 68 16.48 -14.59 -6.84
N ALA A 69 15.33 -15.21 -7.11
CA ALA A 69 15.16 -16.67 -7.15
C ALA A 69 15.28 -17.22 -8.58
N HIS A 70 16.26 -16.74 -9.36
CA HIS A 70 16.61 -17.39 -10.62
C HIS A 70 17.52 -18.60 -10.31
N PRO A 71 17.08 -19.85 -10.55
CA PRO A 71 18.03 -20.96 -10.63
C PRO A 71 18.93 -20.67 -11.83
N GLU A 72 20.23 -20.66 -11.58
CA GLU A 72 21.28 -20.48 -12.58
C GLU A 72 21.16 -21.58 -13.64
N TYR A 73 20.39 -21.32 -14.71
CA TYR A 73 20.37 -22.19 -15.88
C TYR A 73 21.68 -21.96 -16.63
N THR A 74 22.70 -22.76 -16.31
CA THR A 74 23.91 -22.89 -17.13
C THR A 74 23.50 -23.52 -18.46
N TYR A 75 23.23 -22.71 -19.48
CA TYR A 75 23.14 -23.19 -20.85
C TYR A 75 24.53 -23.63 -21.28
N ARG A 76 24.79 -24.94 -21.20
CA ARG A 76 25.96 -25.56 -21.83
C ARG A 76 25.73 -25.53 -23.33
N LEU A 77 26.23 -24.49 -23.99
CA LEU A 77 26.33 -24.46 -25.44
C LEU A 77 27.30 -25.58 -25.84
N LEU A 78 26.75 -26.66 -26.38
CA LEU A 78 27.53 -27.68 -27.07
C LEU A 78 27.92 -27.08 -28.42
N LEU A 79 29.23 -26.88 -28.58
CA LEU A 79 29.91 -26.48 -29.82
C LEU A 79 29.61 -27.45 -30.97
#